data_AF-A0A1I1W4Q0-F1
#
_entry.id   AF-A0A1I1W4Q0-F1
#
_cell.length_a   1.000
_cell.length_b   1.000
_cell.length_c   1.000
_cell.angle_alpha   90.00
_cell.angle_beta   90.00
_cell.angle_gamma   90.00
#
_symmetry.space_group_name_H-M   'P 1'
#
loop_
_entity.id
_entity.type
_entity.pdbx_description
1 polymer ?
#
loop_
_entity_poly.entity_id
_entity_poly.type
_entity_poly.pdbx_seq_one_letter_code
_entity_poly.pdbx_strand_id
1 'polypeptide(L)'
;MANKAVKTKQKSLASEIVSSIETKLSEAGAATKKMKKSIEKSAERLAKKLAKLMDKAEKKAAKPVEASKKKAKKELEKAKKNAAKAEKNAKRTANKASKAIVAAAESAIEITSPSRPSRKQTPAPKPAATTAKTRTTRAKTEATTPAPAETTSDNS
;
A
#
# COMPACT_ATOMS: atom_id res chain seq x y z
N MET A 1 5.79 -11.13 -23.81
CA MET A 1 4.80 -12.23 -23.95
C MET A 1 3.33 -11.77 -24.05
N ALA A 2 2.96 -10.56 -23.57
CA ALA A 2 1.58 -10.07 -23.59
C ALA A 2 0.89 -10.03 -24.97
N ASN A 3 1.62 -9.63 -26.03
CA ASN A 3 1.03 -9.51 -27.37
C ASN A 3 0.56 -10.83 -28.00
N LYS A 4 1.16 -11.97 -27.61
CA LYS A 4 0.72 -13.28 -28.12
C LYS A 4 -0.62 -13.64 -27.47
N ALA A 5 -0.74 -13.55 -26.14
CA ALA A 5 -1.98 -13.83 -25.41
C ALA A 5 -3.15 -12.95 -25.88
N VAL A 6 -2.91 -11.65 -26.14
CA VAL A 6 -3.94 -10.74 -26.64
C VAL A 6 -4.41 -11.12 -28.05
N LYS A 7 -3.48 -11.53 -28.94
CA LYS A 7 -3.84 -12.03 -30.28
C LYS A 7 -4.62 -13.32 -30.22
N THR A 8 -4.31 -14.25 -29.31
CA THR A 8 -5.07 -15.49 -29.14
C THR A 8 -6.48 -15.20 -28.63
N LYS A 9 -6.62 -14.36 -27.61
CA LYS A 9 -7.93 -13.91 -27.09
C LYS A 9 -8.75 -13.21 -28.17
N GLN A 10 -8.12 -12.35 -28.97
CA GLN A 10 -8.78 -11.65 -30.08
C GLN A 10 -9.29 -12.64 -31.15
N LYS A 11 -8.48 -13.62 -31.54
CA LYS A 11 -8.90 -14.64 -32.52
C LYS A 11 -10.01 -15.53 -31.99
N SER A 12 -9.93 -15.92 -30.72
CA SER A 12 -10.98 -16.70 -30.05
C SER A 12 -12.30 -15.94 -30.03
N LEU A 13 -12.28 -14.67 -29.58
CA LEU A 13 -13.47 -13.81 -29.56
C LEU A 13 -14.04 -13.57 -30.96
N ALA A 14 -13.19 -13.33 -31.95
CA ALA A 14 -13.64 -13.17 -33.32
C ALA A 14 -14.32 -14.45 -33.83
N SER A 15 -13.73 -15.62 -33.56
CA SER A 15 -14.30 -16.92 -33.95
C SER A 15 -15.64 -17.20 -33.28
N GLU A 16 -15.79 -16.89 -31.99
CA GLU A 16 -17.07 -17.03 -31.27
C GLU A 16 -18.14 -16.11 -31.82
N ILE A 17 -17.80 -14.84 -32.10
CA ILE A 17 -18.73 -13.87 -32.69
C ILE A 17 -19.18 -14.34 -34.08
N VAL A 18 -18.24 -14.79 -34.92
CA VAL A 18 -18.56 -15.33 -36.25
C VAL A 18 -19.46 -16.55 -36.12
N SER A 19 -19.09 -17.53 -35.29
CA SER A 19 -19.89 -18.75 -35.09
C SER A 19 -21.29 -18.42 -34.59
N SER A 20 -21.45 -17.53 -33.62
CA SER A 20 -22.75 -17.13 -33.08
C SER A 20 -23.62 -16.47 -34.14
N ILE A 21 -23.05 -15.60 -34.97
CA ILE A 21 -23.78 -14.92 -36.05
C ILE A 21 -24.10 -15.91 -37.18
N GLU A 22 -23.21 -16.82 -37.54
CA GLU A 22 -23.46 -17.86 -38.54
C GLU A 22 -24.55 -18.84 -38.11
N THR A 23 -24.63 -19.22 -36.84
CA THR A 23 -25.72 -20.04 -36.31
C THR A 23 -27.06 -19.32 -36.43
N LYS A 24 -27.15 -18.06 -35.99
CA LYS A 24 -28.38 -17.25 -36.11
C LYS A 24 -28.80 -17.01 -37.55
N LEU A 25 -27.82 -16.84 -38.45
CA LEU A 25 -28.11 -16.70 -39.86
C LEU A 25 -28.57 -18.02 -40.46
N SER A 26 -27.98 -19.15 -40.10
CA SER A 26 -28.42 -20.46 -40.58
C SER A 26 -29.88 -20.77 -40.17
N GLU A 27 -30.31 -20.30 -38.99
CA GLU A 27 -31.71 -20.35 -38.55
C GLU A 27 -32.62 -19.39 -39.33
N ALA A 28 -32.11 -18.22 -39.75
CA ALA A 28 -32.84 -17.19 -40.49
C ALA A 28 -32.78 -17.33 -42.03
N GLY A 29 -32.01 -18.29 -42.56
CA GLY A 29 -31.79 -18.53 -43.99
C GLY A 29 -30.33 -18.41 -44.45
N ALA A 30 -29.97 -19.08 -45.55
CA ALA A 30 -28.57 -19.30 -45.94
C ALA A 30 -27.71 -18.01 -46.01
N ALA A 31 -26.65 -17.96 -45.17
CA ALA A 31 -25.67 -16.88 -45.20
C ALA A 31 -24.84 -16.93 -46.49
N THR A 32 -24.92 -15.88 -47.31
CA THR A 32 -24.13 -15.77 -48.54
C THR A 32 -22.64 -15.62 -48.24
N LYS A 33 -21.77 -16.06 -49.16
CA LYS A 33 -20.30 -15.93 -49.04
C LYS A 33 -19.82 -14.49 -48.79
N LYS A 34 -20.56 -13.49 -49.31
CA LYS A 34 -20.31 -12.06 -49.07
C LYS A 34 -20.66 -11.66 -47.63
N MET A 35 -21.77 -12.16 -47.08
CA MET A 35 -22.12 -11.94 -45.68
C MET A 35 -21.09 -12.56 -44.74
N LYS A 36 -20.67 -13.81 -44.96
CA LYS A 36 -19.64 -14.47 -44.12
C LYS A 36 -18.37 -13.63 -44.00
N LYS A 37 -17.83 -13.15 -45.12
CA LYS A 37 -16.66 -12.24 -45.13
C LYS A 37 -16.89 -10.92 -44.41
N SER A 38 -18.09 -10.34 -44.54
CA SER A 38 -18.45 -9.10 -43.82
C SER A 38 -18.51 -9.32 -42.31
N ILE A 39 -19.05 -10.46 -41.89
CA ILE A 39 -19.17 -10.87 -40.48
C ILE A 39 -17.78 -11.10 -39.90
N GLU A 40 -16.92 -11.87 -40.56
CA GLU A 40 -15.53 -12.08 -40.15
C GLU A 40 -14.80 -10.75 -39.93
N LYS A 41 -14.88 -9.83 -40.91
CA LYS A 41 -14.19 -8.54 -40.83
C LYS A 41 -14.72 -7.63 -39.72
N SER A 42 -16.03 -7.72 -39.46
CA SER A 42 -16.70 -6.99 -38.39
C SER A 42 -16.36 -7.57 -37.01
N ALA A 43 -16.38 -8.89 -36.89
CA ALA A 43 -16.00 -9.62 -35.69
C ALA A 43 -14.54 -9.36 -35.32
N GLU A 44 -13.63 -9.36 -36.30
CA GLU A 44 -12.22 -9.09 -36.06
C GLU A 44 -11.97 -7.65 -35.57
N ARG A 45 -12.73 -6.68 -36.10
CA ARG A 45 -12.71 -5.27 -35.63
C ARG A 45 -13.27 -5.14 -34.21
N LEU A 46 -14.36 -5.83 -33.89
CA LEU A 46 -14.96 -5.83 -32.54
C LEU A 46 -14.00 -6.48 -31.53
N ALA A 47 -13.47 -7.65 -31.84
CA ALA A 47 -12.51 -8.34 -31.00
C ALA A 47 -11.28 -7.48 -30.72
N LYS A 48 -10.78 -6.72 -31.71
CA LYS A 48 -9.66 -5.78 -31.51
C LYS A 48 -9.99 -4.66 -30.53
N LYS A 49 -11.21 -4.12 -30.56
CA LYS A 49 -11.67 -3.07 -29.62
C LYS A 49 -11.83 -3.64 -28.22
N LEU A 50 -12.44 -4.82 -28.08
CA LEU A 50 -12.62 -5.51 -26.80
C LEU A 50 -11.26 -5.86 -26.16
N ALA A 51 -10.33 -6.39 -26.94
CA ALA A 51 -8.97 -6.67 -26.50
C ALA A 51 -8.26 -5.40 -25.97
N LYS A 52 -8.38 -4.26 -26.68
CA LYS A 52 -7.83 -2.98 -26.21
C LYS A 52 -8.48 -2.49 -24.91
N LEU A 53 -9.78 -2.69 -24.72
CA LEU A 53 -10.48 -2.30 -23.49
C LEU A 53 -10.06 -3.18 -22.31
N MET A 54 -9.98 -4.50 -22.53
CA MET A 54 -9.47 -5.46 -21.54
C MET A 54 -8.04 -5.11 -21.12
N ASP A 55 -7.14 -4.85 -22.06
CA ASP A 55 -5.76 -4.46 -21.76
C ASP A 55 -5.69 -3.14 -20.96
N LYS A 56 -6.56 -2.17 -21.28
CA LYS A 56 -6.65 -0.91 -20.53
C LYS A 56 -7.17 -1.14 -19.11
N ALA A 57 -8.19 -1.99 -18.95
CA ALA A 57 -8.76 -2.35 -17.66
C ALA A 57 -7.75 -3.11 -16.79
N GLU A 58 -7.08 -4.13 -17.34
CA GLU A 58 -6.01 -4.88 -16.66
C GLU A 58 -4.88 -3.94 -16.21
N LYS A 59 -4.44 -3.01 -17.06
CA LYS A 59 -3.41 -2.01 -16.70
C LYS A 59 -3.87 -1.04 -15.61
N LYS A 60 -5.15 -0.67 -15.60
CA LYS A 60 -5.72 0.21 -14.55
C LYS A 60 -5.90 -0.54 -13.23
N ALA A 61 -6.26 -1.82 -13.28
CA ALA A 61 -6.37 -2.70 -12.11
C ALA A 61 -5.00 -3.11 -11.54
N ALA A 62 -3.97 -3.27 -12.37
CA ALA A 62 -2.63 -3.64 -11.92
C ALA A 62 -1.87 -2.51 -11.21
N LYS A 63 -2.13 -1.24 -11.57
CA LYS A 63 -1.50 -0.06 -10.95
C LYS A 63 -1.70 0.06 -9.43
N PRO A 64 -2.92 -0.06 -8.87
CA PRO A 64 -3.11 0.01 -7.43
C PRO A 64 -2.47 -1.19 -6.71
N VAL A 65 -2.51 -2.38 -7.31
CA VAL A 65 -1.92 -3.59 -6.71
C VAL A 65 -0.40 -3.48 -6.58
N GLU A 66 0.29 -2.97 -7.58
CA GLU A 66 1.75 -2.77 -7.51
C GLU A 66 2.15 -1.61 -6.58
N ALA A 67 1.34 -0.56 -6.50
CA ALA A 67 1.56 0.53 -5.55
C ALA A 67 1.42 0.03 -4.09
N SER A 68 0.39 -0.77 -3.82
CA SER A 68 0.16 -1.38 -2.49
C SER A 68 1.28 -2.35 -2.10
N LYS A 69 1.75 -3.20 -3.03
CA LYS A 69 2.89 -4.09 -2.78
C LYS A 69 4.18 -3.33 -2.45
N LYS A 70 4.46 -2.21 -3.14
CA LYS A 70 5.64 -1.38 -2.84
C LYS A 70 5.55 -0.72 -1.47
N LYS A 71 4.37 -0.21 -1.09
CA LYS A 71 4.15 0.36 0.25
C LYS A 71 4.31 -0.69 1.34
N ALA A 72 3.69 -1.86 1.19
CA ALA A 72 3.80 -2.97 2.13
C ALA A 72 5.26 -3.44 2.31
N LYS A 73 6.03 -3.56 1.22
CA LYS A 73 7.46 -3.90 1.31
C LYS A 73 8.27 -2.85 2.07
N LYS A 74 8.01 -1.55 1.83
CA LYS A 74 8.70 -0.45 2.50
C LYS A 74 8.39 -0.40 4.00
N GLU A 75 7.14 -0.68 4.38
CA GLU A 75 6.74 -0.75 5.80
C GLU A 75 7.37 -1.94 6.51
N LEU A 76 7.39 -3.11 5.86
CA LEU A 76 8.03 -4.31 6.39
C LEU A 76 9.54 -4.10 6.61
N GLU A 77 10.23 -3.44 5.67
CA GLU A 77 11.66 -3.14 5.82
C GLU A 77 11.94 -2.14 6.95
N LYS A 78 11.08 -1.13 7.12
CA LYS A 78 11.15 -0.19 8.26
C LYS A 78 10.93 -0.91 9.59
N ALA A 79 9.94 -1.79 9.68
CA ALA A 79 9.64 -2.57 10.86
C ALA A 79 10.83 -3.46 11.26
N LYS A 80 11.44 -4.15 10.29
CA LYS A 80 12.66 -4.95 10.52
C LYS A 80 13.83 -4.11 11.05
N LYS A 81 14.08 -2.95 10.46
CA LYS A 81 15.15 -2.04 10.93
C LYS A 81 14.90 -1.52 12.35
N ASN A 82 13.65 -1.21 12.69
CA ASN A 82 13.30 -0.76 14.04
C ASN A 82 13.40 -1.89 15.07
N ALA A 83 12.96 -3.10 14.74
CA ALA A 83 13.10 -4.27 15.61
C ALA A 83 14.59 -4.58 15.90
N ALA A 84 15.45 -4.56 14.88
CA ALA A 84 16.89 -4.77 15.05
C ALA A 84 17.55 -3.69 15.94
N LYS A 85 17.10 -2.44 15.83
CA LYS A 85 17.57 -1.35 16.70
C LYS A 85 17.11 -1.53 18.14
N ALA A 86 15.85 -1.90 18.35
CA ALA A 86 15.29 -2.16 19.67
C ALA A 86 16.01 -3.32 20.37
N GLU A 87 16.26 -4.42 19.65
CA GLU A 87 16.98 -5.57 20.18
C GLU A 87 18.43 -5.20 20.55
N LYS A 88 19.12 -4.44 19.70
CA LYS A 88 20.48 -3.96 20.00
C LYS A 88 20.50 -3.01 21.20
N ASN A 89 19.49 -2.16 21.35
CA ASN A 89 19.36 -1.28 22.50
C ASN A 89 19.09 -2.08 23.78
N ALA A 90 18.16 -3.04 23.75
CA ALA A 90 17.87 -3.92 24.88
C ALA A 90 19.12 -4.70 25.34
N LYS A 91 19.89 -5.27 24.39
CA LYS A 91 21.17 -5.94 24.69
C LYS A 91 22.19 -5.00 25.34
N ARG A 92 22.31 -3.76 24.85
CA ARG A 92 23.20 -2.76 25.44
C ARG A 92 22.78 -2.36 26.86
N THR A 93 21.49 -2.17 27.08
CA THR A 93 20.95 -1.80 28.40
C THR A 93 21.12 -2.94 29.39
N ALA A 94 20.86 -4.18 28.98
CA ALA A 94 21.11 -5.38 29.79
C ALA A 94 22.60 -5.52 30.15
N ASN A 95 23.50 -5.38 29.17
CA ASN A 95 24.95 -5.45 29.41
C ASN A 95 25.47 -4.31 30.29
N LYS A 96 24.88 -3.11 30.19
CA LYS A 96 25.25 -1.98 31.04
C LYS A 96 24.77 -2.20 32.48
N ALA A 97 23.56 -2.72 32.65
CA ALA A 97 23.02 -3.05 33.97
C ALA A 97 23.84 -4.17 34.64
N SER A 98 24.16 -5.24 33.91
CA SER A 98 25.00 -6.32 34.47
C SER A 98 26.40 -5.83 34.82
N LYS A 99 27.04 -5.01 33.97
CA LYS A 99 28.35 -4.42 34.28
C LYS A 99 28.30 -3.47 35.49
N ALA A 100 27.22 -2.70 35.67
CA ALA A 100 27.05 -1.83 36.82
C ALA A 100 26.85 -2.62 38.13
N ILE A 101 26.14 -3.76 38.07
CA ILE A 101 25.95 -4.65 39.22
C ILE A 101 27.29 -5.29 39.62
N VAL A 102 28.09 -5.74 38.64
CA VAL A 102 29.43 -6.30 38.91
C VAL A 102 30.37 -5.24 39.50
N ALA A 103 30.39 -4.02 38.95
CA ALA A 103 31.22 -2.93 39.47
C ALA A 103 30.79 -2.46 40.88
N ALA A 104 29.48 -2.46 41.17
CA ALA A 104 28.96 -2.16 42.50
C ALA A 104 29.29 -3.28 43.52
N ALA A 105 29.34 -4.53 43.07
CA ALA A 105 29.75 -5.66 43.89
C ALA A 105 31.27 -5.62 44.19
N GLU A 106 32.13 -5.29 43.22
CA GLU A 106 33.57 -5.10 43.46
C GLU A 106 33.85 -3.92 44.41
N SER A 107 33.10 -2.82 44.28
CA SER A 107 33.23 -1.65 45.18
C SER A 107 32.74 -1.93 46.61
N ALA A 108 31.97 -2.99 46.83
CA ALA A 108 31.47 -3.40 48.14
C ALA A 108 32.45 -4.34 48.88
N ILE A 109 33.42 -4.94 48.18
CA ILE A 109 34.41 -5.85 48.79
C ILE A 109 35.60 -5.06 49.39
N GLU A 110 35.82 -3.81 48.96
CA GLU A 110 36.93 -2.96 49.44
C GLU A 110 36.62 -2.19 50.75
N ILE A 111 35.45 -2.39 51.36
CA ILE A 111 35.02 -1.71 52.61
C ILE A 111 35.16 -2.63 53.85
N THR A 112 36.27 -3.36 53.98
CA THR A 112 36.68 -4.00 55.25
C THR A 112 37.87 -3.31 55.92
N SER A 113 38.12 -2.04 55.59
CA SER A 113 39.04 -1.20 56.36
C SER A 113 38.30 0.00 56.96
N PRO A 114 38.28 0.18 58.30
CA PRO A 114 37.50 1.22 58.94
C PRO A 114 38.23 2.57 58.80
N SER A 115 37.86 3.36 57.78
CA SER A 115 38.34 4.73 57.65
C SER A 115 37.32 5.74 58.21
N ARG A 116 37.67 6.25 59.39
CA ARG A 116 37.33 7.52 60.07
C ARG A 116 36.32 8.47 59.38
N PRO A 117 35.29 8.99 60.08
CA PRO A 117 34.28 9.85 59.48
C PRO A 117 34.83 11.23 59.07
N SER A 118 34.48 11.63 57.85
CA SER A 118 34.85 12.89 57.20
C SER A 118 33.93 14.05 57.59
N ARG A 119 34.52 15.25 57.55
CA ARG A 119 33.98 16.54 57.98
C ARG A 119 33.00 17.12 56.95
N LYS A 120 31.89 17.68 57.45
CA LYS A 120 30.83 18.42 56.74
C LYS A 120 31.34 19.34 55.62
N GLN A 121 30.69 19.27 54.46
CA GLN A 121 30.63 20.38 53.49
C GLN A 121 29.18 20.63 53.07
N THR A 122 28.85 21.91 52.95
CA THR A 122 27.53 22.52 52.70
C THR A 122 27.10 22.40 51.23
N PRO A 123 25.78 22.37 50.92
CA PRO A 123 25.29 22.26 49.55
C PRO A 123 25.25 23.60 48.81
N ALA A 124 25.69 23.60 47.55
CA ALA A 124 25.56 24.70 46.58
C ALA A 124 24.34 24.48 45.64
N PRO A 125 23.80 25.54 44.99
CA PRO A 125 22.40 25.62 44.62
C PRO A 125 22.04 25.01 43.25
N LYS A 126 20.75 24.71 43.14
CA LYS A 126 20.03 24.10 42.01
C LYS A 126 19.67 25.14 40.94
N PRO A 127 19.91 24.91 39.64
CA PRO A 127 19.17 25.60 38.58
C PRO A 127 17.98 24.74 38.14
N ALA A 128 16.78 25.30 38.28
CA ALA A 128 15.52 24.71 37.84
C ALA A 128 15.31 24.87 36.32
N ALA A 129 14.66 23.86 35.76
CA ALA A 129 14.38 23.69 34.34
C ALA A 129 13.36 24.70 33.79
N THR A 130 13.60 25.18 32.56
CA THR A 130 12.59 25.86 31.74
C THR A 130 11.83 24.85 30.90
N THR A 131 10.59 24.54 31.28
CA THR A 131 9.68 23.69 30.50
C THR A 131 8.83 24.50 29.51
N ALA A 132 8.95 24.10 28.25
CA ALA A 132 7.94 23.95 27.20
C ALA A 132 6.76 24.95 27.08
N LYS A 133 6.75 25.68 25.96
CA LYS A 133 5.57 26.31 25.35
C LYS A 133 4.67 25.24 24.72
N THR A 134 3.44 25.07 25.20
CA THR A 134 2.37 24.37 24.47
C THR A 134 1.67 25.34 23.53
N ARG A 135 1.62 24.97 22.25
CA ARG A 135 1.03 25.76 21.17
C ARG A 135 -0.41 25.30 20.92
N THR A 136 -1.34 26.22 21.12
CA THR A 136 -2.76 26.15 20.77
C THR A 136 -2.94 25.94 19.27
N THR A 137 -3.82 25.01 18.86
CA THR A 137 -4.41 25.04 17.52
C THR A 137 -5.92 24.86 17.61
N ARG A 138 -6.61 25.97 17.33
CA ARG A 138 -8.04 26.15 17.07
C ARG A 138 -8.34 25.80 15.60
N ALA A 139 -9.62 25.54 15.33
CA ALA A 139 -10.37 25.60 14.04
C ALA A 139 -10.87 24.22 13.55
N LYS A 140 -12.08 24.05 12.99
CA LYS A 140 -13.22 24.93 12.71
C LYS A 140 -14.35 24.03 12.17
N THR A 141 -15.59 24.29 12.60
CA THR A 141 -16.86 23.75 12.08
C THR A 141 -17.34 24.51 10.84
N GLU A 142 -18.36 23.95 10.17
CA GLU A 142 -19.20 24.44 9.01
C GLU A 142 -18.87 23.70 7.70
N ALA A 143 -19.74 22.88 7.07
CA ALA A 143 -21.16 22.94 6.68
C ALA A 143 -21.34 23.22 5.17
N THR A 144 -22.41 22.62 4.63
CA THR A 144 -23.18 22.97 3.39
C THR A 144 -22.96 22.14 2.11
N THR A 145 -24.04 21.43 1.76
CA THR A 145 -24.48 20.84 0.49
C THR A 145 -24.58 21.89 -0.63
N PRO A 146 -24.57 21.47 -1.92
CA PRO A 146 -25.81 21.63 -2.70
C PRO A 146 -26.10 20.46 -3.66
N ALA A 147 -27.40 20.33 -3.97
CA ALA A 147 -28.05 19.38 -4.87
C ALA A 147 -27.66 19.54 -6.35
N PRO A 148 -27.91 18.52 -7.20
CA PRO A 148 -28.15 18.73 -8.62
C PRO A 148 -29.64 18.56 -8.96
N ALA A 149 -30.11 19.52 -9.77
CA ALA A 149 -31.44 19.67 -10.30
C ALA A 149 -31.79 18.64 -11.40
N GLU A 150 -33.09 18.62 -11.67
CA GLU A 150 -33.88 17.82 -12.59
C GLU A 150 -33.42 17.85 -14.06
N THR A 151 -33.64 16.74 -14.77
CA THR A 151 -34.05 16.77 -16.18
C THR A 151 -35.07 15.68 -16.43
N THR A 152 -36.30 16.09 -16.71
CA THR A 152 -37.37 15.31 -17.32
C THR A 152 -36.97 14.86 -18.72
N SER A 153 -37.37 13.65 -19.11
CA SER A 153 -37.40 13.23 -20.52
C SER A 153 -38.69 12.46 -20.74
N ASP A 154 -39.65 13.21 -21.25
CA ASP A 154 -40.88 12.77 -21.89
C ASP A 154 -40.51 11.97 -23.15
N ASN A 155 -41.13 10.81 -23.35
CA ASN A 155 -41.06 10.11 -24.63
C ASN A 155 -42.42 9.42 -24.85
N SER A 156 -43.28 10.11 -25.59
CA SER A 156 -44.46 9.55 -26.25
C SER A 156 -44.08 8.95 -27.60
#